data_AF-A0A354Z4T3-F1
#
_entry.id   AF-A0A354Z4T3-F1
#
_cell.length_a   1.000
_cell.length_b   1.000
_cell.length_c   1.000
_cell.angle_alpha   90.00
_cell.angle_beta   90.00
_cell.angle_gamma   90.00
#
_symmetry.space_group_name_H-M   'P 1'
#
loop_
_entity.id
_entity.type
_entity.pdbx_description
1 polymer ?
#
loop_
_entity_poly.entity_id
_entity_poly.type
_entity_poly.pdbx_seq_one_letter_code
_entity_poly.pdbx_strand_id
1 'polypeptide(L)' 'MFPLFADLRDRRVLVVGAGVVAARKIDALLHAGARIEVVAADLSEPVRAWVRQGRLVAIGDRFQASHLGG' A
#
# COMPACT_ATOMS: atom_id res chain seq x y z
N MET A 1 21.32 -4.45 13.35
CA MET A 1 20.21 -4.46 12.38
C MET A 1 20.24 -5.78 11.64
N PHE A 2 19.17 -6.57 11.69
CA PHE A 2 19.08 -7.85 10.97
C PHE A 2 18.22 -7.63 9.72
N PRO A 3 18.74 -7.80 8.49
CA PRO A 3 17.93 -7.65 7.29
C PRO A 3 16.92 -8.80 7.22
N LEU A 4 15.62 -8.48 7.32
CA LEU A 4 14.54 -9.43 7.09
C LEU A 4 14.11 -9.31 5.63
N PHE A 5 14.29 -10.37 4.86
CA PHE A 5 13.70 -10.51 3.55
C PHE A 5 12.33 -11.17 3.73
N ALA A 6 11.27 -10.37 3.76
CA ALA A 6 9.91 -10.90 3.82
C ALA A 6 9.47 -11.31 2.40
N ASP A 7 9.02 -12.56 2.23
CA ASP A 7 8.31 -12.95 1.02
C ASP A 7 6.92 -12.31 1.03
N LEU A 8 6.75 -11.29 0.21
CA LEU A 8 5.52 -10.52 0.10
C LEU A 8 4.62 -10.98 -1.05
N ARG A 9 5.02 -12.01 -1.81
CA ARG A 9 4.20 -12.54 -2.90
C ARG A 9 2.84 -12.98 -2.36
N ASP A 10 1.79 -12.41 -2.93
CA ASP A 10 0.39 -12.61 -2.52
C ASP A 10 0.06 -12.23 -1.07
N ARG A 11 1.00 -11.59 -0.35
CA ARG A 11 0.76 -11.13 1.02
C ARG A 11 0.03 -9.80 1.01
N ARG A 12 -1.01 -9.72 1.83
CA ARG A 12 -1.75 -8.49 2.10
C ARG A 12 -0.87 -7.51 2.87
N VAL A 13 -0.71 -6.30 2.35
CA VAL A 13 0.08 -5.23 2.96
C VAL A 13 -0.76 -3.95 3.02
N LEU A 14 -0.96 -3.44 4.24
CA LEU A 14 -1.60 -2.17 4.46
C LEU A 14 -0.59 -1.03 4.43
N VAL A 15 -0.83 -0.03 3.60
CA VAL A 15 -0.07 1.22 3.54
C VAL A 15 -0.95 2.35 4.03
N VAL A 16 -0.47 3.08 5.04
CA VAL A 16 -1.14 4.27 5.58
C VAL A 16 -0.50 5.52 4.99
N GLY A 17 -1.33 6.36 4.37
CA GLY A 17 -0.92 7.53 3.60
C GLY A 17 -0.64 7.19 2.13
N ALA A 18 -0.80 8.19 1.26
CA ALA A 18 -0.68 8.03 -0.19
C ALA A 18 0.07 9.18 -0.87
N GLY A 19 0.89 9.92 -0.12
CA GLY A 19 1.78 10.95 -0.65
C GLY A 19 3.03 10.38 -1.34
N VAL A 20 3.97 11.27 -1.70
CA VAL A 20 5.20 10.92 -2.45
C VAL A 20 6.04 9.85 -1.75
N VAL A 21 6.14 9.90 -0.42
CA VAL A 21 6.89 8.91 0.37
C VAL A 21 6.20 7.53 0.31
N ALA A 22 4.88 7.50 0.42
CA ALA A 22 4.12 6.25 0.33
C ALA A 22 4.21 5.66 -1.08
N ALA A 23 4.14 6.48 -2.13
CA ALA A 23 4.23 6.05 -3.51
C ALA A 23 5.52 5.25 -3.79
N ARG A 24 6.68 5.72 -3.29
CA ARG A 24 7.96 5.00 -3.44
C ARG A 24 7.95 3.62 -2.76
N LYS A 25 7.30 3.51 -1.61
CA LYS A 25 7.16 2.24 -0.89
C LYS A 25 6.19 1.30 -1.60
N ILE A 26 5.05 1.82 -2.04
CA ILE A 26 4.03 1.08 -2.80
C ILE A 26 4.66 0.50 -4.06
N ASP A 27 5.46 1.27 -4.80
CA ASP A 27 6.13 0.77 -6.00
C ASP A 27 7.02 -0.45 -5.71
N ALA A 28 7.88 -0.37 -4.69
CA ALA A 28 8.72 -1.50 -4.29
C ALA A 28 7.88 -2.73 -3.84
N LEU A 29 6.78 -2.51 -3.13
CA LEU A 29 5.86 -3.56 -2.69
C LEU A 29 5.13 -4.23 -3.87
N LEU A 30 4.74 -3.46 -4.88
CA LEU A 30 4.12 -3.99 -6.10
C LEU A 30 5.11 -4.89 -6.86
N HIS A 31 6.37 -4.47 -6.98
CA HIS A 31 7.42 -5.30 -7.59
C HIS A 31 7.70 -6.57 -6.79
N ALA A 32 7.51 -6.54 -5.46
CA ALA A 32 7.61 -7.73 -4.61
C ALA A 32 6.39 -8.67 -4.70
N GLY A 33 5.36 -8.33 -5.47
CA GLY A 33 4.15 -9.13 -5.64
C GLY A 33 3.15 -9.02 -4.48
N ALA A 34 3.23 -7.96 -3.68
CA ALA A 34 2.31 -7.72 -2.57
C ALA A 34 0.90 -7.35 -3.06
N ARG A 35 -0.12 -7.79 -2.30
CA ARG A 35 -1.50 -7.32 -2.44
C ARG A 35 -1.68 -6.09 -1.56
N ILE A 36 -1.67 -4.92 -2.18
CA ILE A 36 -1.59 -3.66 -1.44
C ILE A 36 -2.98 -3.07 -1.22
N GLU A 37 -3.22 -2.69 0.03
CA GLU A 37 -4.34 -1.85 0.45
C GLU A 37 -3.80 -0.52 0.95
N VAL A 38 -4.41 0.58 0.52
CA VAL A 38 -4.01 1.94 0.89
C VAL A 38 -5.14 2.62 1.65
N VAL A 39 -4.80 3.27 2.77
CA VAL A 39 -5.70 4.14 3.52
C VAL A 39 -5.13 5.54 3.54
N ALA A 40 -5.82 6.52 2.95
CA ALA A 40 -5.39 7.91 2.94
C ALA A 40 -6.53 8.86 2.57
N ALA A 41 -6.53 10.05 3.17
CA ALA A 41 -7.53 11.09 2.86
C ALA A 41 -7.40 11.58 1.43
N ASP A 42 -6.15 11.74 0.98
CA ASP A 42 -5.79 12.15 -0.35
C ASP A 42 -4.77 11.18 -0.95
N LEU A 43 -5.01 10.82 -2.20
CA LEU A 43 -4.08 10.03 -3.01
C LEU A 43 -3.17 10.98 -3.80
N SER A 44 -1.89 10.65 -3.94
CA SER A 44 -1.04 11.27 -4.96
C SER A 44 -1.36 10.71 -6.34
N GLU A 45 -0.95 11.40 -7.40
CA GLU A 45 -1.25 10.98 -8.77
C GLU A 45 -0.74 9.57 -9.13
N PRO A 46 0.48 9.15 -8.73
CA PRO A 46 0.94 7.79 -8.95
C PRO A 46 0.04 6.74 -8.28
N VAL A 47 -0.39 7.01 -7.03
CA VAL A 47 -1.24 6.09 -6.28
C VAL A 47 -2.63 6.01 -6.90
N ARG A 48 -3.21 7.13 -7.34
CA ARG A 48 -4.46 7.14 -8.13
C ARG A 48 -4.35 6.30 -9.40
N ALA A 49 -3.24 6.42 -10.13
CA ALA A 49 -3.02 5.65 -11.34
C ALA A 49 -3.03 4.14 -11.06
N TRP A 50 -2.34 3.68 -10.01
CA TRP A 50 -2.32 2.27 -9.64
C TRP A 50 -3.68 1.74 -9.16
N VAL A 51 -4.46 2.54 -8.43
CA VAL A 51 -5.84 2.19 -8.08
C VAL A 51 -6.67 1.98 -9.35
N ARG A 52 -6.63 2.92 -10.30
CA ARG A 52 -7.39 2.83 -11.56
C ARG A 52 -6.96 1.64 -12.42
N GLN A 53 -5.69 1.27 -12.37
CA GLN A 53 -5.14 0.10 -13.06
C GLN A 53 -5.46 -1.22 -12.34
N GLY A 54 -6.10 -1.19 -11.17
CA GLY A 54 -6.39 -2.39 -10.37
C GLY A 54 -5.15 -3.02 -9.74
N ARG A 55 -4.02 -2.30 -9.68
CA ARG A 55 -2.77 -2.81 -9.10
C ARG A 55 -2.78 -2.79 -7.56
N LEU A 56 -3.61 -1.95 -6.97
CA LEU A 56 -3.82 -1.86 -5.52
C LEU A 56 -5.24 -1.36 -5.23
N VAL A 57 -5.69 -1.50 -3.99
CA VAL A 57 -7.03 -1.06 -3.56
C VAL A 57 -6.93 0.07 -2.55
N ALA A 58 -7.74 1.11 -2.71
CA ALA A 58 -7.94 2.13 -1.68
C ALA A 58 -9.14 1.73 -0.80
N ILE A 59 -8.94 1.60 0.50
CA ILE A 59 -9.95 1.03 1.42
C ILE A 59 -10.52 2.06 2.43
N GLY A 60 -10.13 3.33 2.36
CA GLY A 60 -10.69 4.39 3.21
C GLY A 60 -9.95 5.72 3.16
N ASP A 61 -10.59 6.75 3.67
CA ASP A 61 -10.14 8.15 3.75
C ASP A 61 -9.36 8.47 5.03
N ARG A 62 -9.54 7.71 6.12
CA ARG A 62 -8.74 7.86 7.35
C ARG A 62 -8.34 6.52 7.93
N PHE A 63 -7.12 6.48 8.49
CA PHE A 63 -6.68 5.33 9.25
C PHE A 63 -7.56 5.13 10.48
N GLN A 64 -8.10 3.93 10.62
CA GLN A 64 -8.75 3.45 11.82
C GLN A 64 -8.04 2.17 12.26
N ALA A 65 -7.91 1.97 13.58
CA ALA A 65 -7.25 0.78 14.13
C ALA A 65 -7.90 -0.54 13.67
N SER A 66 -9.18 -0.51 13.27
CA SER A 66 -9.90 -1.61 12.64
C SER A 66 -9.27 -2.11 11.34
N HIS A 67 -8.44 -1.31 10.65
CA HIS A 67 -7.72 -1.73 9.44
C HIS A 67 -6.56 -2.70 9.72
N LEU A 68 -6.10 -2.81 10.97
CA LEU A 68 -5.03 -3.74 11.37
C LEU A 68 -5.53 -5.16 11.68
N GLY A 69 -6.82 -5.45 11.47
CA GLY A 69 -7.37 -6.80 11.60
C GLY A 69 -6.78 -7.74 10.55
N GLY A 70 -5.93 -8.66 11.02
CA GLY A 70 -5.26 -9.69 10.22
C GLY A 70 -6.22 -10.67 9.55
#